data_AF-R9JCP6-F1
#
_entry.id   AF-R9JCP6-F1
#
_cell.length_a   1.000
_cell.length_b   1.000
_cell.length_c   1.000
_cell.angle_alpha   90.00
_cell.angle_beta   90.00
_cell.angle_gamma   90.00
#
_symmetry.space_group_name_H-M   'P 1'
#
loop_
_entity.id
_entity.type
_entity.pdbx_description
1 polymer ?
#
loop_
_entity_poly.entity_id
_entity_poly.type
_entity_poly.pdbx_seq_one_letter_code
_entity_poly.pdbx_strand_id
1 'polypeptide(L)'
;VWAEAMEIYRSGRWKLTFSPEMVRYLKEHQRDFMPEDTKAGMIQAFLDSYPGDTVCSKQLYKEALNHAFDEPKQWEIREINEIMNQCVTGWNYFSNPRMFAGYGRQKGWEREQKAKADACALATDTGNGAGKTPEGFTPVPEQMELPF
;
A
#
# COMPACT_ATOMS: atom_id res chain seq x y z
N VAL A 1 -10.24 -51.10 12.80
CA VAL A 1 -9.37 -49.92 12.99
C VAL A 1 -7.95 -50.09 12.43
N TRP A 2 -7.07 -50.97 12.94
CA TRP A 2 -5.68 -51.10 12.40
C TRP A 2 -5.61 -51.73 10.99
N ALA A 3 -6.47 -52.70 10.71
CA ALA A 3 -6.53 -53.35 9.40
C ALA A 3 -6.97 -52.37 8.29
N GLU A 4 -7.97 -51.53 8.56
CA GLU A 4 -8.47 -50.52 7.62
C GLU A 4 -7.41 -49.43 7.34
N ALA A 5 -6.67 -49.00 8.37
CA ALA A 5 -5.59 -48.03 8.21
C ALA A 5 -4.43 -48.54 7.33
N MET A 6 -4.07 -49.83 7.44
CA MET A 6 -3.03 -50.45 6.60
C MET A 6 -3.45 -50.61 5.13
N GLU A 7 -4.73 -50.82 4.87
CA GLU A 7 -5.27 -50.96 3.52
C GLU A 7 -5.31 -49.62 2.78
N ILE A 8 -5.69 -48.55 3.48
CA ILE A 8 -5.63 -47.18 2.95
C ILE A 8 -4.18 -46.81 2.60
N TYR A 9 -3.23 -47.11 3.47
CA TYR A 9 -1.80 -46.84 3.26
C TYR A 9 -1.25 -47.56 2.02
N ARG A 10 -1.55 -48.86 1.86
CA ARG A 10 -1.11 -49.68 0.70
C ARG A 10 -1.75 -49.25 -0.61
N SER A 11 -2.96 -48.69 -0.59
CA SER A 11 -3.69 -48.32 -1.80
C SER A 11 -3.05 -47.14 -2.56
N GLY A 12 -2.23 -46.31 -1.90
CA GLY A 12 -1.54 -45.16 -2.52
C GLY A 12 -2.46 -44.06 -3.08
N ARG A 13 -3.79 -44.20 -2.94
CA ARG A 13 -4.81 -43.28 -3.47
C ARG A 13 -5.17 -42.19 -2.47
N TRP A 14 -4.18 -41.59 -1.82
CA TRP A 14 -4.41 -40.50 -0.89
C TRP A 14 -3.55 -39.29 -1.27
N LYS A 15 -4.12 -38.10 -1.14
CA LYS A 15 -3.38 -36.83 -1.24
C LYS A 15 -3.31 -36.24 0.15
N LEU A 16 -2.11 -36.11 0.73
CA LEU A 16 -1.85 -35.40 1.98
C LEU A 16 -1.93 -33.87 1.80
N THR A 17 -2.86 -33.40 0.97
CA THR A 17 -3.11 -31.98 0.77
C THR A 17 -4.31 -31.59 1.61
N PHE A 18 -4.14 -30.56 2.44
CA PHE A 18 -5.27 -29.97 3.16
C PHE A 18 -6.37 -29.53 2.18
N SER A 19 -7.62 -29.54 2.65
CA SER A 19 -8.71 -28.92 1.89
C SER A 19 -8.40 -27.42 1.68
N PRO A 20 -8.88 -26.80 0.60
CA PRO A 20 -8.64 -25.37 0.35
C PRO A 20 -9.04 -24.47 1.52
N GLU A 21 -10.11 -24.83 2.24
CA GLU A 21 -10.57 -24.14 3.44
C GLU A 21 -9.57 -24.27 4.60
N MET A 22 -9.06 -25.48 4.86
CA MET A 22 -8.04 -25.72 5.88
C MET A 22 -6.73 -25.01 5.56
N VAL A 23 -6.36 -24.87 4.29
CA VAL A 23 -5.18 -24.09 3.88
C VAL A 23 -5.38 -22.60 4.20
N ARG A 24 -6.57 -22.05 4.00
CA ARG A 24 -6.87 -20.65 4.36
C ARG A 24 -6.81 -20.44 5.87
N TYR A 25 -7.45 -21.32 6.63
CA TYR A 25 -7.41 -21.31 8.09
C TYR A 25 -5.98 -21.39 8.63
N LEU A 26 -5.17 -22.31 8.09
CA LEU A 26 -3.76 -22.44 8.47
C LEU A 26 -2.94 -21.19 8.14
N LYS A 27 -3.19 -20.53 7.00
CA LYS A 27 -2.52 -19.27 6.66
C LYS A 27 -2.88 -18.13 7.60
N GLU A 28 -4.13 -18.05 8.03
CA GLU A 28 -4.57 -17.06 9.01
C GLU A 28 -3.92 -17.34 10.37
N HIS A 29 -3.93 -18.59 10.82
CA HIS A 29 -3.34 -18.95 12.10
C HIS A 29 -1.80 -18.86 12.09
N GLN A 30 -1.15 -19.21 10.99
CA GLN A 30 0.30 -19.06 10.85
C GLN A 30 0.76 -17.60 11.01
N ARG A 31 -0.10 -16.62 10.72
CA ARG A 31 0.20 -15.20 10.96
C ARG A 31 0.29 -14.86 12.44
N ASP A 32 -0.60 -15.41 13.25
CA ASP A 32 -0.64 -15.16 14.70
C ASP A 32 0.54 -15.78 15.44
N PHE A 33 1.14 -16.83 14.85
CA PHE A 33 2.26 -17.59 15.43
C PHE A 33 3.60 -17.36 14.73
N MET A 34 3.69 -16.44 13.75
CA MET A 34 5.00 -16.00 13.32
C MET A 34 5.65 -15.20 14.46
N PRO A 35 6.85 -15.60 14.96
CA PRO A 35 7.60 -14.73 15.85
C PRO A 35 7.79 -13.41 15.10
N GLU A 36 7.48 -12.28 15.74
CA GLU A 36 7.45 -10.99 15.06
C GLU A 36 8.65 -10.85 14.15
N ASP A 37 8.36 -10.75 12.85
CA ASP A 37 9.37 -10.78 11.81
C ASP A 37 10.36 -9.66 12.12
N THR A 38 11.61 -10.02 12.41
CA THR A 38 12.63 -9.06 12.85
C THR A 38 12.74 -7.93 11.82
N LYS A 39 12.50 -8.23 10.54
CA LYS A 39 12.44 -7.26 9.45
C LYS A 39 11.25 -6.31 9.56
N ALA A 40 10.08 -6.79 9.96
CA ALA A 40 8.89 -5.96 10.15
C ALA A 40 9.10 -4.95 11.28
N GLY A 41 9.66 -5.39 12.41
CA GLY A 41 10.01 -4.49 13.50
C GLY A 41 11.04 -3.42 13.08
N MET A 42 12.06 -3.80 12.31
CA MET A 42 13.05 -2.85 11.78
C MET A 42 12.43 -1.84 10.81
N ILE A 43 11.55 -2.30 9.92
CA ILE A 43 10.82 -1.44 8.99
C ILE A 43 9.90 -0.47 9.74
N GLN A 44 9.17 -0.95 10.75
CA GLN A 44 8.28 -0.11 11.55
C GLN A 44 9.07 0.96 12.32
N ALA A 45 10.16 0.58 13.00
CA ALA A 45 11.02 1.54 13.69
C ALA A 45 11.60 2.61 12.75
N PHE A 46 11.99 2.21 11.53
CA PHE A 46 12.42 3.15 10.51
C PHE A 46 11.31 4.13 10.13
N LEU A 47 10.10 3.63 9.83
CA LEU A 47 8.95 4.46 9.42
C LEU A 47 8.50 5.43 10.51
N ASP A 48 8.61 5.03 11.78
CA ASP A 48 8.27 5.88 12.92
C ASP A 48 9.26 7.06 13.06
N SER A 49 10.53 6.84 12.73
CA SER A 49 11.57 7.89 12.73
C SER A 49 11.62 8.70 11.43
N TYR A 50 10.96 8.24 10.36
CA TYR A 50 11.10 8.81 9.03
C TYR A 50 10.25 10.08 8.85
N PRO A 51 10.86 11.24 8.54
CA PRO A 51 10.15 12.51 8.39
C PRO A 51 9.45 12.66 7.03
N GLY A 52 9.72 11.78 6.06
CA GLY A 52 9.10 11.84 4.75
C GLY A 52 7.73 11.16 4.71
N ASP A 53 6.91 11.59 3.75
CA ASP A 53 5.57 11.03 3.53
C ASP A 53 5.51 9.97 2.43
N THR A 54 6.64 9.65 1.81
CA THR A 54 6.70 8.69 0.70
C THR A 54 7.92 7.80 0.86
N VAL A 55 7.72 6.48 0.74
CA VAL A 55 8.79 5.48 0.83
C VAL A 55 8.71 4.49 -0.33
N CYS A 56 9.85 3.95 -0.76
CA CYS A 56 9.92 2.92 -1.79
C CYS A 56 10.50 1.60 -1.25
N SER A 57 10.20 0.48 -1.92
CA SER A 57 10.67 -0.84 -1.47
C SER A 57 12.19 -0.97 -1.43
N LYS A 58 12.90 -0.33 -2.37
CA LYS A 58 14.38 -0.32 -2.35
C LYS A 58 14.95 0.56 -1.23
N GLN A 59 14.27 1.64 -0.87
CA GLN A 59 14.67 2.49 0.24
C GLN A 59 14.54 1.73 1.56
N LEU A 60 13.41 1.05 1.79
CA LEU A 60 13.20 0.22 2.98
C LEU A 60 14.24 -0.90 3.06
N TYR A 61 14.59 -1.53 1.94
CA TYR A 61 15.63 -2.55 1.92
C TYR A 61 17.01 -2.01 2.35
N LYS A 62 17.41 -0.83 1.87
CA LYS A 62 18.73 -0.26 2.17
C LYS A 62 18.79 0.39 3.55
N GLU A 63 17.77 1.18 3.89
CA GLU A 63 17.76 2.05 5.07
C GLU A 63 17.17 1.36 6.29
N ALA A 64 16.09 0.57 6.15
CA ALA A 64 15.49 -0.11 7.29
C ALA A 64 16.18 -1.43 7.63
N LEU A 65 16.64 -2.18 6.62
CA LEU A 65 17.34 -3.47 6.81
C LEU A 65 18.87 -3.34 6.79
N ASN A 66 19.42 -2.12 6.73
CA ASN A 66 20.86 -1.83 6.71
C ASN A 66 21.67 -2.51 5.57
N HIS A 67 21.02 -2.90 4.47
CA HIS A 67 21.71 -3.41 3.28
C HIS A 67 22.22 -2.27 2.39
N ALA A 68 23.22 -1.52 2.85
CA ALA A 68 23.72 -0.34 2.14
C ALA A 68 24.37 -0.64 0.78
N PHE A 69 24.91 -1.85 0.58
CA PHE A 69 25.75 -2.19 -0.57
C PHE A 69 25.14 -3.24 -1.53
N ASP A 70 24.05 -3.89 -1.14
CA ASP A 70 23.42 -4.94 -1.95
C ASP A 70 22.25 -4.40 -2.77
N GLU A 71 22.15 -4.86 -4.02
CA GLU A 71 20.92 -4.69 -4.79
C GLU A 71 19.85 -5.67 -4.31
N PRO A 72 18.64 -5.19 -3.98
CA PRO A 72 17.59 -6.05 -3.49
C PRO A 72 17.15 -7.04 -4.56
N LYS A 73 17.14 -8.32 -4.21
CA LYS A 73 16.60 -9.39 -5.04
C LYS A 73 15.09 -9.26 -5.12
N GLN A 74 14.51 -9.80 -6.20
CA GLN A 74 13.07 -9.72 -6.44
C GLN A 74 12.23 -10.35 -5.32
N TRP A 75 12.73 -11.41 -4.66
CA TRP A 75 12.03 -12.05 -3.56
C TRP A 75 12.06 -11.21 -2.27
N GLU A 76 13.16 -10.50 -1.99
CA GLU A 76 13.26 -9.56 -0.86
C GLU A 76 12.32 -8.37 -1.05
N ILE A 77 12.19 -7.88 -2.29
CA ILE A 77 11.20 -6.86 -2.63
C ILE A 77 9.77 -7.37 -2.38
N ARG A 78 9.47 -8.63 -2.72
CA ARG A 78 8.14 -9.22 -2.44
C ARG A 78 7.88 -9.35 -0.95
N GLU A 79 8.88 -9.74 -0.17
CA GLU A 79 8.80 -9.85 1.29
C GLU A 79 8.53 -8.47 1.93
N ILE A 80 9.27 -7.43 1.54
CA ILE A 80 9.01 -6.05 2.01
C ILE A 80 7.61 -5.58 1.63
N ASN A 81 7.15 -5.89 0.41
CA ASN A 81 5.78 -5.56 0.00
C ASN A 81 4.75 -6.28 0.88
N GLU A 82 5.01 -7.51 1.28
CA GLU A 82 4.13 -8.28 2.15
C GLU A 82 4.10 -7.69 3.56
N ILE A 83 5.26 -7.37 4.13
CA ILE A 83 5.39 -6.72 5.44
C ILE A 83 4.67 -5.37 5.47
N MET A 84 4.91 -4.52 4.46
CA MET A 84 4.27 -3.20 4.40
C MET A 84 2.74 -3.27 4.29
N ASN A 85 2.21 -4.28 3.60
CA ASN A 85 0.77 -4.42 3.42
C ASN A 85 0.08 -5.16 4.59
N GLN A 86 0.82 -5.97 5.37
CA GLN A 86 0.25 -6.79 6.43
C GLN A 86 0.54 -6.25 7.84
N CYS A 87 1.74 -5.73 8.09
CA CYS A 87 2.20 -5.32 9.42
C CYS A 87 2.14 -3.80 9.63
N VAL A 88 2.29 -3.01 8.56
CA VAL A 88 2.35 -1.55 8.66
C VAL A 88 0.97 -0.95 8.43
N THR A 89 0.54 -0.09 9.35
CA THR A 89 -0.73 0.66 9.27
C THR A 89 -0.46 2.14 9.02
N GLY A 90 -1.40 2.87 8.41
CA GLY A 90 -1.22 4.32 8.14
C GLY A 90 -0.46 4.66 6.85
N TRP A 91 -0.16 3.66 6.02
CA TRP A 91 0.54 3.81 4.74
C TRP A 91 -0.29 3.23 3.60
N ASN A 92 -0.55 4.03 2.57
CA ASN A 92 -1.29 3.63 1.38
C ASN A 92 -0.33 3.22 0.25
N TYR A 93 -0.58 2.05 -0.32
CA TYR A 93 0.13 1.60 -1.51
C TYR A 93 -0.35 2.36 -2.75
N PHE A 94 0.58 3.00 -3.47
CA PHE A 94 0.25 3.63 -4.75
C PHE A 94 0.69 2.75 -5.93
N SER A 95 -0.22 2.52 -6.87
CA SER A 95 0.01 1.65 -8.03
C SER A 95 0.83 2.33 -9.13
N ASN A 96 0.77 3.66 -9.21
CA ASN A 96 1.42 4.45 -10.25
C ASN A 96 2.91 4.68 -9.91
N PRO A 97 3.87 4.14 -10.70
CA PRO A 97 5.28 4.25 -10.35
C PRO A 97 5.74 5.72 -10.32
N ARG A 98 6.22 6.17 -9.15
CA ARG A 98 6.77 7.52 -8.92
C ARG A 98 8.29 7.50 -9.03
N MET A 99 8.87 8.66 -9.31
CA MET A 99 10.31 8.85 -9.33
C MET A 99 10.82 9.08 -7.91
N PHE A 100 11.70 8.21 -7.43
CA PHE A 100 12.40 8.37 -6.16
C PHE A 100 13.85 8.78 -6.40
N ALA A 101 14.31 9.80 -5.67
CA ALA A 101 15.70 10.25 -5.73
C ALA A 101 16.63 9.09 -5.34
N GLY A 102 17.58 8.73 -6.22
CA GLY A 102 18.54 7.63 -5.99
C GLY A 102 18.04 6.22 -6.31
N TYR A 103 16.73 6.00 -6.44
CA TYR A 103 16.14 4.66 -6.68
C TYR A 103 15.41 4.54 -8.03
N GLY A 104 15.17 5.65 -8.72
CA GLY A 104 14.52 5.68 -10.04
C GLY A 104 13.00 5.48 -9.96
N ARG A 105 12.40 5.00 -11.06
CA ARG A 105 10.94 4.86 -11.18
C ARG A 105 10.46 3.58 -10.49
N GLN A 106 9.71 3.71 -9.39
CA GLN A 106 9.24 2.57 -8.60
C GLN A 106 7.86 2.80 -7.99
N LYS A 107 7.20 1.69 -7.64
CA LYS A 107 6.01 1.71 -6.80
C LYS A 107 6.44 1.82 -5.34
N GLY A 108 5.56 2.33 -4.48
CA GLY A 108 5.86 2.56 -3.08
C GLY A 108 4.61 2.85 -2.27
N TRP A 109 4.84 3.44 -1.11
CA TRP A 109 3.78 3.80 -0.18
C TRP A 109 3.85 5.28 0.13
N GLU A 110 2.68 5.87 0.36
CA GLU A 110 2.51 7.23 0.84
C GLU A 110 1.76 7.24 2.17
N ARG A 111 2.07 8.18 3.04
CA ARG A 111 1.41 8.30 4.33
C ARG A 111 -0.07 8.66 4.10
N GLU A 112 -0.97 8.03 4.85
CA GLU A 112 -2.42 8.22 4.68
C GLU A 112 -2.88 9.68 4.67
N GLN A 113 -2.23 10.53 5.48
CA GLN A 113 -2.55 11.96 5.55
C GLN A 113 -2.29 12.68 4.23
N LYS A 114 -1.16 12.37 3.57
CA LYS A 114 -0.82 12.91 2.25
C LYS A 114 -1.67 12.30 1.15
N ALA A 115 -1.95 10.99 1.21
CA ALA A 115 -2.85 10.33 0.27
C ALA A 115 -4.24 10.99 0.24
N LYS A 116 -4.78 11.33 1.44
CA LYS A 116 -6.05 12.05 1.58
C LYS A 116 -5.97 13.48 1.05
N ALA A 117 -4.85 14.18 1.28
CA ALA A 117 -4.63 15.52 0.74
C ALA A 117 -4.55 15.51 -0.80
N ASP A 118 -3.81 14.58 -1.39
CA ASP A 118 -3.69 14.40 -2.84
C ASP A 118 -5.03 13.99 -3.47
N ALA A 119 -5.80 13.10 -2.82
CA ALA A 119 -7.13 12.72 -3.27
C ALA A 119 -8.13 13.88 -3.19
N CYS A 120 -8.06 14.70 -2.14
CA CYS A 120 -8.88 15.90 -2.01
C CYS A 120 -8.52 16.96 -3.06
N ALA A 121 -7.22 17.11 -3.38
CA ALA A 121 -6.76 18.00 -4.44
C ALA A 121 -7.24 17.53 -5.83
N LEU A 122 -7.27 16.23 -6.08
CA LEU A 122 -7.77 15.65 -7.33
C LEU A 122 -9.30 15.74 -7.46
N ALA A 123 -10.03 15.69 -6.34
CA ALA A 123 -11.48 15.86 -6.33
C ALA A 123 -11.94 17.29 -6.68
N THR A 124 -11.07 18.30 -6.50
CA THR A 124 -11.34 19.69 -6.91
C THR A 124 -11.32 19.92 -8.42
N ASP A 125 -10.84 18.97 -9.23
CA ASP A 125 -10.74 19.13 -10.70
C ASP A 125 -11.83 18.38 -11.47
N THR A 126 -12.76 17.68 -10.82
CA THR A 126 -13.84 16.95 -11.51
C THR A 126 -15.22 17.26 -10.92
N GLY A 127 -15.76 18.44 -11.23
CA GLY A 127 -17.14 18.79 -10.86
C GLY A 127 -17.62 20.20 -11.22
N ASN A 128 -17.68 20.55 -12.52
CA ASN A 128 -18.89 21.09 -13.18
C ASN A 128 -18.55 21.87 -14.47
N GLY A 129 -18.90 21.26 -15.61
CA GLY A 129 -19.28 22.02 -16.79
C GLY A 129 -20.75 22.41 -16.70
N ALA A 130 -21.04 23.69 -16.48
CA ALA A 130 -22.31 24.31 -16.84
C ALA A 130 -22.12 25.83 -16.95
N GLY A 131 -22.31 26.36 -18.17
CA GLY A 131 -22.42 27.79 -18.43
C GLY A 131 -21.31 28.36 -19.31
N LYS A 132 -21.44 28.21 -20.63
CA LYS A 132 -20.84 29.16 -21.57
C LYS A 132 -21.43 30.54 -21.26
N THR A 133 -20.64 31.46 -20.71
CA THR A 133 -20.94 32.88 -20.76
C THR A 133 -20.46 33.43 -22.10
N PRO A 134 -21.36 33.83 -23.02
CA PRO A 134 -20.96 34.71 -24.11
C PRO A 134 -20.76 36.13 -23.57
N GLU A 135 -19.65 36.72 -24.00
CA GLU A 135 -19.42 38.13 -24.30
C GLU A 135 -19.88 39.24 -23.34
N GLY A 136 -18.91 40.06 -22.93
CA GLY A 136 -19.04 41.50 -23.17
C GLY A 136 -20.06 42.25 -22.34
N PHE A 137 -20.13 42.01 -21.04
CA PHE A 137 -20.86 42.90 -20.14
C PHE A 137 -20.01 43.23 -18.91
N THR A 138 -19.44 44.43 -18.89
CA THR A 138 -18.89 45.03 -17.68
C THR A 138 -20.03 45.43 -16.76
N PRO A 139 -19.97 45.11 -15.45
CA PRO A 139 -21.00 45.55 -14.52
C PRO A 139 -20.93 47.08 -14.39
N VAL A 140 -22.03 47.75 -14.71
CA VAL A 140 -22.24 49.18 -14.46
C VAL A 140 -22.33 49.37 -12.94
N PRO A 141 -21.49 50.22 -12.32
CA PRO A 141 -21.63 50.53 -10.90
C PRO A 141 -22.94 51.30 -10.67
N GLU A 142 -23.68 50.91 -9.62
CA GLU A 142 -24.92 51.53 -9.15
C GLU A 142 -24.82 53.06 -9.17
N GLN A 143 -25.68 53.72 -9.94
CA GLN A 143 -25.87 55.15 -9.83
C GLN A 143 -26.97 55.42 -8.80
N MET A 144 -26.55 56.05 -7.71
CA MET A 144 -27.35 56.41 -6.54
C MET A 144 -28.58 57.26 -6.90
N GLU A 145 -29.69 56.98 -6.23
CA GLU A 145 -30.95 57.74 -6.34
C GLU A 145 -30.76 59.20 -5.90
N LEU A 146 -31.18 60.14 -6.75
CA LEU A 146 -31.29 61.56 -6.42
C LEU A 146 -32.70 61.85 -5.90
N PRO A 147 -32.87 62.61 -4.80
CA PRO A 147 -34.19 62.88 -4.23
C PRO A 147 -34.91 64.00 -5.00
N PHE A 148 -36.20 63.72 -5.23
CA PHE A 148 -37.37 64.52 -5.64
C PHE A 148 -37.17 65.87 -6.38
#